data_AF-A0A6I1KF41-F1
#
_entry.id   AF-A0A6I1KF41-F1
#
_cell.length_a   1.000
_cell.length_b   1.000
_cell.length_c   1.000
_cell.angle_alpha   90.00
_cell.angle_beta   90.00
_cell.angle_gamma   90.00
#
_symmetry.space_group_name_H-M   'P 1'
#
loop_
_entity.id
_entity.type
_entity.pdbx_description
1 polymer ?
#
loop_
_entity_poly.entity_id
_entity_poly.type
_entity_poly.pdbx_seq_one_letter_code
_entity_poly.pdbx_strand_id
1 'polypeptide(L)'
;MSGAAFICAVIALLSTVMVMPHRMDLWAVAALAILTVCTTVSRSVQAVHLSLFGLLWVALPFLFSVFRPWPFSLLIPIVAYGIFVAAVPPLRRSFGWLRRGRLGADICLLVLGTVVVSGVALVVWYGAVRPDVRQNLKYLPQMPLWMFPLAGLAFAMGNAALEEAIFRGIMMDALDSAFGPGNTAVVLQAASFAFLHYVTGFPRGGWGLAMTFIYGLMLGTIRRRAQGMLAPWLAHVGADITIFAILAWIVLQ
;
A
#
# COMPACT_ATOMS: atom_id res chain seq x y z
N MET A 1 12.60 23.72 -8.10
CA MET A 1 11.72 22.62 -8.59
C MET A 1 10.34 22.81 -7.98
N SER A 2 9.26 22.56 -8.74
CA SER A 2 7.90 22.58 -8.19
C SER A 2 7.68 21.39 -7.25
N GLY A 3 6.71 21.48 -6.34
CA GLY A 3 6.33 20.36 -5.45
C GLY A 3 6.00 19.08 -6.23
N ALA A 4 5.39 19.21 -7.40
CA ALA A 4 5.08 18.09 -8.30
C ALA A 4 6.32 17.30 -8.74
N ALA A 5 7.42 18.00 -9.06
CA ALA A 5 8.66 17.34 -9.49
C ALA A 5 9.27 16.50 -8.36
N PHE A 6 9.24 16.98 -7.12
CA PHE A 6 9.69 16.20 -5.97
C PHE A 6 8.82 14.98 -5.72
N ILE A 7 7.50 15.13 -5.81
CA ILE A 7 6.55 14.01 -5.63
C ILE A 7 6.79 12.92 -6.68
N CYS A 8 6.96 13.29 -7.95
CA CYS A 8 7.29 12.34 -9.01
C CYS A 8 8.61 11.63 -8.76
N ALA A 9 9.65 12.37 -8.36
CA ALA A 9 10.96 11.81 -8.07
C ALA A 9 10.91 10.78 -6.92
N VAL A 10 10.19 11.10 -5.83
CA VAL A 10 10.03 10.17 -4.71
C VAL A 10 9.26 8.93 -5.12
N ILE A 11 8.16 9.06 -5.86
CA ILE A 11 7.36 7.90 -6.33
C ILE A 11 8.16 7.01 -7.26
N ALA A 12 8.91 7.61 -8.21
CA ALA A 12 9.77 6.86 -9.11
C ALA A 12 10.85 6.09 -8.34
N LEU A 13 11.50 6.74 -7.36
CA LEU A 13 12.51 6.12 -6.53
C LEU A 13 11.94 4.98 -5.69
N LEU A 14 10.82 5.20 -4.98
CA LEU A 14 10.15 4.16 -4.20
C LEU A 14 9.70 2.98 -5.06
N SER A 15 9.13 3.25 -6.23
CA SER A 15 8.72 2.22 -7.19
C SER A 15 9.92 1.39 -7.67
N THR A 16 11.07 2.02 -7.87
CA THR A 16 12.29 1.31 -8.26
C THR A 16 12.81 0.43 -7.11
N VAL A 17 12.78 0.94 -5.87
CA VAL A 17 13.13 0.16 -4.66
C VAL A 17 12.20 -1.05 -4.49
N MET A 18 10.90 -0.90 -4.73
CA MET A 18 9.92 -2.00 -4.65
C MET A 18 10.23 -3.14 -5.63
N VAL A 19 10.70 -2.81 -6.83
CA VAL A 19 11.05 -3.79 -7.88
C VAL A 19 12.47 -4.35 -7.68
N MET A 20 13.36 -3.60 -7.02
CA MET A 20 14.78 -3.93 -6.89
C MET A 20 15.34 -3.70 -5.46
N PRO A 21 14.74 -4.28 -4.40
CA PRO A 21 15.00 -3.88 -3.02
C PRO A 21 16.48 -3.97 -2.64
N HIS A 22 17.13 -5.11 -2.83
CA HIS A 22 18.51 -5.32 -2.38
C HIS A 22 19.60 -4.56 -3.16
N ARG A 23 19.28 -3.99 -4.33
CA ARG A 23 20.29 -3.33 -5.18
C ARG A 23 20.39 -1.84 -4.93
N MET A 24 19.40 -1.25 -4.25
CA MET A 24 19.26 0.20 -4.17
C MET A 24 19.33 0.75 -2.75
N ASP A 25 19.33 -0.08 -1.71
CA ASP A 25 19.09 0.36 -0.33
C ASP A 25 19.87 1.62 0.09
N LEU A 26 21.22 1.59 0.05
CA LEU A 26 22.03 2.73 0.49
C LEU A 26 21.81 3.99 -0.37
N TRP A 27 21.76 3.83 -1.70
CA TRP A 27 21.55 4.93 -2.64
C TRP A 27 20.16 5.54 -2.51
N ALA A 28 19.14 4.69 -2.32
CA ALA A 28 17.77 5.12 -2.11
C ALA A 28 17.62 5.87 -0.79
N VAL A 29 18.24 5.41 0.29
CA VAL A 29 18.26 6.13 1.58
C VAL A 29 18.91 7.51 1.41
N ALA A 30 20.09 7.58 0.77
CA ALA A 30 20.78 8.85 0.53
C ALA A 30 19.93 9.81 -0.33
N ALA A 31 19.36 9.31 -1.44
CA ALA A 31 18.52 10.10 -2.32
C ALA A 31 17.23 10.58 -1.63
N LEU A 32 16.56 9.74 -0.85
CA LEU A 32 15.37 10.11 -0.08
C LEU A 32 15.68 11.11 1.04
N ALA A 33 16.85 11.01 1.67
CA ALA A 33 17.31 11.99 2.65
C ALA A 33 17.51 13.37 2.00
N ILE A 34 18.20 13.42 0.86
CA ILE A 34 18.39 14.65 0.08
C ILE A 34 17.02 15.22 -0.36
N LEU A 35 16.15 14.39 -0.94
CA LEU A 35 14.81 14.80 -1.35
C LEU A 35 14.00 15.35 -0.17
N THR A 36 14.11 14.76 1.02
CA THR A 36 13.39 15.24 2.22
C THR A 36 13.89 16.60 2.70
N VAL A 37 15.19 16.85 2.63
CA VAL A 37 15.75 18.17 2.91
C VAL A 37 15.27 19.18 1.85
N CYS A 38 15.36 18.83 0.57
CA CYS A 38 14.94 19.69 -0.53
C CYS A 38 13.43 20.03 -0.48
N THR A 39 12.57 19.06 -0.20
CA THR A 39 11.12 19.28 -0.07
C THR A 39 10.81 20.20 1.11
N THR A 40 11.53 20.04 2.22
CA THR A 40 11.41 20.90 3.41
C THR A 40 11.81 22.34 3.11
N VAL A 41 12.97 22.55 2.46
CA VAL A 41 13.43 23.88 2.03
C VAL A 41 12.47 24.53 1.03
N SER A 42 11.91 23.73 0.10
CA SER A 42 10.93 24.21 -0.88
C SER A 42 9.54 24.52 -0.30
N ARG A 43 9.32 24.21 0.99
CA ARG A 43 8.03 24.38 1.70
C ARG A 43 6.85 23.63 1.05
N SER A 44 7.13 22.58 0.28
CA SER A 44 6.11 21.73 -0.34
C SER A 44 5.63 20.66 0.65
N VAL A 45 4.68 21.03 1.51
CA VAL A 45 4.25 20.21 2.67
C VAL A 45 3.88 18.77 2.30
N GLN A 46 3.16 18.57 1.21
CA GLN A 46 2.75 17.23 0.79
C GLN A 46 3.91 16.41 0.19
N ALA A 47 4.88 17.08 -0.43
CA ALA A 47 6.11 16.42 -0.84
C ALA A 47 6.96 16.03 0.38
N VAL A 48 6.95 16.82 1.46
CA VAL A 48 7.61 16.46 2.74
C VAL A 48 6.98 15.22 3.35
N HIS A 49 5.65 15.12 3.40
CA HIS A 49 4.97 13.92 3.91
C HIS A 49 5.41 12.67 3.17
N LEU A 50 5.36 12.70 1.84
CA LEU A 50 5.73 11.57 1.00
C LEU A 50 7.22 11.23 1.07
N SER A 51 8.11 12.22 1.02
CA SER A 51 9.57 11.99 1.09
C SER A 51 10.01 11.50 2.46
N LEU A 52 9.45 12.06 3.54
CA LEU A 52 9.70 11.62 4.91
C LEU A 52 9.24 10.17 5.11
N PHE A 53 8.00 9.85 4.73
CA PHE A 53 7.51 8.48 4.82
C PHE A 53 8.38 7.53 4.00
N GLY A 54 8.68 7.89 2.75
CA GLY A 54 9.56 7.10 1.88
C GLY A 54 10.93 6.85 2.51
N LEU A 55 11.55 7.88 3.09
CA LEU A 55 12.82 7.77 3.81
C LEU A 55 12.71 6.78 4.97
N LEU A 56 11.69 6.89 5.82
CA LEU A 56 11.49 5.98 6.95
C LEU A 56 11.24 4.54 6.47
N TRP A 57 10.48 4.38 5.39
CA TRP A 57 10.14 3.07 4.84
C TRP A 57 11.37 2.31 4.32
N VAL A 58 12.32 3.01 3.67
CA VAL A 58 13.54 2.37 3.17
C VAL A 58 14.62 2.29 4.26
N ALA A 59 14.82 3.35 5.04
CA ALA A 59 15.93 3.43 5.98
C ALA A 59 15.74 2.50 7.19
N LEU A 60 14.54 2.36 7.75
CA LEU A 60 14.35 1.57 8.97
C LEU A 60 14.62 0.07 8.75
N PRO A 61 14.07 -0.61 7.72
CA PRO A 61 14.42 -2.01 7.44
C PRO A 61 15.87 -2.20 6.94
N PHE A 62 16.46 -1.17 6.34
CA PHE A 62 17.88 -1.19 5.95
C PHE A 62 18.78 -1.23 7.18
N LEU A 63 18.58 -0.29 8.11
CA LEU A 63 19.38 -0.14 9.34
C LEU A 63 19.10 -1.25 10.36
N PHE A 64 17.84 -1.70 10.46
CA PHE A 64 17.40 -2.68 11.45
C PHE A 64 16.75 -3.88 10.77
N SER A 65 17.50 -4.98 10.70
CA SER A 65 17.04 -6.22 10.05
C SER A 65 15.78 -6.81 10.67
N VAL A 66 15.55 -6.57 11.97
CA VAL A 66 14.34 -6.99 12.69
C VAL A 66 13.05 -6.37 12.13
N PHE A 67 13.14 -5.23 11.42
CA PHE A 67 12.00 -4.59 10.78
C PHE A 67 11.77 -5.02 9.33
N ARG A 68 12.61 -5.90 8.75
CA ARG A 68 12.44 -6.40 7.38
C ARG A 68 11.22 -7.32 7.19
N PRO A 69 10.88 -8.22 8.14
CA PRO A 69 9.72 -9.09 7.97
C PRO A 69 8.41 -8.30 7.97
N TRP A 70 7.45 -8.77 7.18
CA TRP A 70 6.06 -8.34 7.32
C TRP A 70 5.52 -8.81 8.69
N PRO A 71 4.71 -8.01 9.41
CA PRO A 71 4.15 -6.70 9.01
C PRO A 71 5.04 -5.50 9.38
N PHE A 72 6.17 -5.71 10.06
CA PHE A 72 7.00 -4.64 10.62
C PHE A 72 7.57 -3.70 9.57
N SER A 73 7.86 -4.21 8.37
CA SER A 73 8.36 -3.41 7.25
C SER A 73 7.41 -2.32 6.76
N LEU A 74 6.11 -2.43 7.07
CA LEU A 74 5.11 -1.40 6.77
C LEU A 74 4.67 -0.67 8.06
N LEU A 75 4.41 -1.43 9.13
CA LEU A 75 3.89 -0.89 10.38
C LEU A 75 4.85 0.10 11.03
N ILE A 76 6.13 -0.24 11.16
CA ILE A 76 7.10 0.60 11.88
C ILE A 76 7.30 1.94 11.17
N PRO A 77 7.51 2.00 9.83
CA PRO A 77 7.55 3.27 9.11
C PRO A 77 6.28 4.13 9.26
N ILE A 78 5.08 3.53 9.19
CA ILE A 78 3.82 4.26 9.35
C ILE A 78 3.70 4.86 10.75
N VAL A 79 4.02 4.09 11.79
CA VAL A 79 3.99 4.55 13.19
C VAL A 79 5.00 5.67 13.40
N ALA A 80 6.25 5.49 12.95
CA ALA A 80 7.29 6.51 13.05
C ALA A 80 6.91 7.81 12.32
N TYR A 81 6.36 7.69 11.11
CA TYR A 81 5.82 8.81 10.34
C TYR A 81 4.68 9.51 11.11
N GLY A 82 3.72 8.76 11.65
CA GLY A 82 2.61 9.30 12.42
C GLY A 82 3.08 10.08 13.68
N ILE A 83 4.04 9.54 14.42
CA ILE A 83 4.66 10.21 15.57
C ILE A 83 5.30 11.53 15.14
N PHE A 84 6.08 11.52 14.05
CA PHE A 84 6.73 12.72 13.54
C PHE A 84 5.71 13.78 13.08
N VAL A 85 4.69 13.38 12.32
CA VAL A 85 3.62 14.28 11.87
C VAL A 85 2.86 14.88 13.06
N ALA A 86 2.58 14.10 14.09
CA ALA A 86 1.90 14.58 15.30
C ALA A 86 2.72 15.62 16.08
N ALA A 87 4.06 15.45 16.08
CA ALA A 87 5.00 16.33 16.76
C ALA A 87 5.26 17.65 16.01
N VAL A 88 5.13 17.68 14.68
CA VAL A 88 5.47 18.84 13.84
C VAL A 88 4.20 19.59 13.39
N PRO A 89 3.90 20.80 13.93
CA PRO A 89 2.61 21.46 13.71
C PRO A 89 2.22 21.72 12.24
N PRO A 90 3.13 22.15 11.33
CA PRO A 90 2.80 22.30 9.91
C PRO A 90 2.36 20.98 9.24
N LEU A 91 2.98 19.86 9.60
CA LEU A 91 2.64 18.54 9.06
C LEU A 91 1.31 18.05 9.64
N ARG A 92 1.09 18.23 10.95
CA ARG A 92 -0.18 17.87 11.59
C ARG A 92 -1.38 18.58 10.98
N ARG A 93 -1.26 19.88 10.69
CA ARG A 93 -2.35 20.69 10.11
C ARG A 93 -2.71 20.31 8.68
N SER A 94 -1.77 19.71 7.94
CA SER A 94 -1.98 19.22 6.58
C SER A 94 -2.41 17.76 6.52
N PHE A 95 -2.46 17.07 7.66
CA PHE A 95 -2.89 15.68 7.74
C PHE A 95 -4.41 15.56 7.55
N GLY A 96 -4.83 15.43 6.30
CA GLY A 96 -6.24 15.44 5.91
C GLY A 96 -6.78 14.10 5.42
N TRP A 97 -5.93 13.14 5.07
CA TRP A 97 -6.36 11.95 4.33
C TRP A 97 -7.07 10.89 5.20
N LEU A 98 -6.81 10.85 6.51
CA LEU A 98 -7.44 9.89 7.42
C LEU A 98 -8.85 10.35 7.82
N ARG A 99 -9.81 10.10 6.94
CA ARG A 99 -11.24 10.37 7.16
C ARG A 99 -12.06 9.15 6.84
N ARG A 100 -13.18 8.98 7.52
CA ARG A 100 -14.11 7.86 7.27
C ARG A 100 -14.66 7.87 5.84
N GLY A 101 -15.07 9.05 5.36
CA GLY A 101 -15.77 9.19 4.08
C GLY A 101 -17.25 8.78 4.16
N ARG A 102 -17.88 8.68 2.98
CA ARG A 102 -19.29 8.34 2.78
C ARG A 102 -19.45 6.84 2.47
N LEU A 103 -20.55 6.25 2.94
CA LEU A 103 -20.97 4.88 2.63
C LEU A 103 -22.41 4.87 2.11
N GLY A 104 -22.63 5.54 0.96
CA GLY A 104 -23.91 5.49 0.24
C GLY A 104 -24.11 4.14 -0.46
N ALA A 105 -25.33 3.86 -0.93
CA ALA A 105 -25.65 2.62 -1.63
C ALA A 105 -24.77 2.39 -2.88
N ASP A 106 -24.44 3.46 -3.60
CA ASP A 106 -23.54 3.43 -4.75
C ASP A 106 -22.11 3.01 -4.36
N ILE A 107 -21.59 3.53 -3.24
CA ILE A 107 -20.28 3.15 -2.71
C ILE A 107 -20.29 1.72 -2.19
N CYS A 108 -21.33 1.31 -1.48
CA CYS A 108 -21.50 -0.07 -1.02
C CYS A 108 -21.54 -1.06 -2.20
N LEU A 109 -22.22 -0.71 -3.30
CA LEU A 109 -22.23 -1.51 -4.51
C LEU A 109 -20.85 -1.59 -5.16
N LEU A 110 -20.09 -0.48 -5.21
CA LEU A 110 -18.72 -0.50 -5.71
C LEU A 110 -17.80 -1.36 -4.84
N VAL A 111 -17.93 -1.29 -3.52
CA VAL A 111 -17.17 -2.14 -2.58
C VAL A 111 -17.52 -3.61 -2.82
N LEU A 112 -18.80 -3.96 -2.82
CA LEU A 112 -19.26 -5.33 -3.05
C LEU A 112 -18.81 -5.87 -4.41
N GLY A 113 -19.01 -5.09 -5.48
CA GLY A 113 -18.58 -5.45 -6.82
C GLY A 113 -17.06 -5.64 -6.90
N THR A 114 -16.29 -4.80 -6.20
CA THR A 114 -14.83 -4.94 -6.13
C THR A 114 -14.41 -6.22 -5.43
N VAL A 115 -15.02 -6.54 -4.28
CA VAL A 115 -14.75 -7.79 -3.53
C VAL A 115 -15.07 -9.02 -4.37
N VAL A 116 -16.23 -9.04 -5.04
CA VAL A 116 -16.64 -10.18 -5.88
C VAL A 116 -15.70 -10.34 -7.08
N VAL A 117 -15.44 -9.26 -7.82
CA VAL A 117 -14.60 -9.30 -9.02
C VAL A 117 -13.16 -9.69 -8.66
N SER A 118 -12.58 -9.09 -7.60
CA SER A 118 -11.21 -9.41 -7.18
C SER A 118 -11.12 -10.84 -6.64
N GLY A 119 -12.09 -11.27 -5.84
CA GLY A 119 -12.12 -12.63 -5.29
C GLY A 119 -12.20 -13.70 -6.39
N VAL A 120 -13.11 -13.54 -7.36
CA VAL A 120 -13.21 -14.43 -8.52
C VAL A 120 -11.92 -14.41 -9.34
N ALA A 121 -11.37 -13.22 -9.62
CA ALA A 121 -10.14 -13.09 -10.38
C ALA A 121 -8.95 -13.81 -9.69
N LEU A 122 -8.83 -13.72 -8.37
CA LEU A 122 -7.79 -14.40 -7.58
C LEU A 122 -7.94 -15.92 -7.63
N VAL A 123 -9.15 -16.45 -7.44
CA VAL A 123 -9.41 -17.89 -7.50
C VAL A 123 -9.13 -18.44 -8.91
N VAL A 124 -9.62 -17.76 -9.95
CA VAL A 124 -9.39 -18.14 -11.34
C VAL A 124 -7.90 -18.08 -11.68
N TRP A 125 -7.21 -17.00 -11.30
CA TRP A 125 -5.77 -16.86 -11.50
C TRP A 125 -5.00 -17.99 -10.83
N TYR A 126 -5.28 -18.28 -9.56
CA TYR A 126 -4.60 -19.35 -8.84
C TYR A 126 -4.83 -20.72 -9.51
N GLY A 127 -6.08 -21.05 -9.85
CA GLY A 127 -6.42 -22.33 -10.49
C GLY A 127 -5.85 -22.50 -11.89
N ALA A 128 -5.86 -21.44 -12.70
CA ALA A 128 -5.41 -21.47 -14.09
C ALA A 128 -3.89 -21.34 -14.26
N VAL A 129 -3.28 -20.41 -13.52
CA VAL A 129 -1.83 -20.11 -13.64
C VAL A 129 -0.98 -21.02 -12.75
N ARG A 130 -1.55 -21.55 -11.66
CA ARG A 130 -0.85 -22.38 -10.66
C ARG A 130 0.48 -21.75 -10.19
N PRO A 131 0.42 -20.51 -9.66
CA PRO A 131 1.62 -19.77 -9.27
C PRO A 131 2.37 -20.46 -8.13
N ASP A 132 3.70 -20.31 -8.09
CA ASP A 132 4.48 -20.71 -6.92
C ASP A 132 4.18 -19.76 -5.74
N VAL A 133 3.54 -20.31 -4.70
CA VAL A 133 3.16 -19.61 -3.47
C VAL A 133 4.00 -20.03 -2.25
N ARG A 134 5.08 -20.80 -2.44
CA ARG A 134 5.91 -21.32 -1.33
C ARG A 134 6.42 -20.22 -0.40
N GLN A 135 6.72 -19.04 -0.94
CA GLN A 135 7.16 -17.90 -0.13
C GLN A 135 6.03 -17.38 0.77
N ASN A 136 4.80 -17.30 0.27
CA ASN A 136 3.64 -16.82 1.02
C ASN A 136 3.25 -17.78 2.15
N LEU A 137 3.38 -19.09 1.91
CA LEU A 137 3.11 -20.12 2.92
C LEU A 137 4.03 -20.03 4.15
N LYS A 138 5.23 -19.44 4.03
CA LYS A 138 6.14 -19.23 5.18
C LYS A 138 5.59 -18.25 6.21
N TYR A 139 4.63 -17.41 5.83
CA TYR A 139 4.00 -16.44 6.73
C TYR A 139 2.75 -17.01 7.43
N LEU A 140 2.26 -18.19 7.03
CA LEU A 140 1.17 -18.85 7.73
C LEU A 140 1.70 -19.45 9.05
N PRO A 141 1.17 -19.04 10.21
CA PRO A 141 1.60 -19.60 11.47
C PRO A 141 1.11 -21.05 11.59
N GLN A 142 1.91 -21.90 12.24
CA GLN A 142 1.45 -23.20 12.70
C GLN A 142 0.46 -22.98 13.85
N MET A 143 -0.83 -23.15 13.59
CA MET A 143 -1.90 -22.97 14.56
C MET A 143 -3.02 -24.01 14.37
N PRO A 144 -3.86 -24.26 15.39
CA PRO A 144 -5.05 -25.09 15.23
C PRO A 144 -6.00 -24.55 14.17
N LEU A 145 -6.67 -25.44 13.41
CA LEU A 145 -7.57 -25.07 12.31
C LEU A 145 -8.66 -24.07 12.72
N TRP A 146 -9.21 -24.20 13.92
CA TRP A 146 -10.26 -23.31 14.41
C TRP A 146 -9.79 -21.85 14.59
N MET A 147 -8.48 -21.59 14.66
CA MET A 147 -7.92 -20.23 14.73
C MET A 147 -7.79 -19.56 13.35
N PHE A 148 -7.86 -20.31 12.25
CA PHE A 148 -7.63 -19.77 10.90
C PHE A 148 -8.59 -18.64 10.52
N PRO A 149 -9.90 -18.69 10.79
CA PRO A 149 -10.80 -17.58 10.48
C PRO A 149 -10.40 -16.27 11.19
N LEU A 150 -10.01 -16.37 12.47
CA LEU A 150 -9.58 -15.21 13.26
C LEU A 150 -8.23 -14.66 12.75
N ALA A 151 -7.27 -15.55 12.46
CA ALA A 151 -5.98 -15.17 11.92
C ALA A 151 -6.11 -14.51 10.54
N GLY A 152 -6.96 -15.06 9.67
CA GLY A 152 -7.24 -14.53 8.34
C GLY A 152 -7.90 -13.16 8.40
N LEU A 153 -8.86 -12.96 9.30
CA LEU A 153 -9.48 -11.65 9.51
C LEU A 153 -8.47 -10.62 10.05
N ALA A 154 -7.65 -10.99 11.04
CA ALA A 154 -6.63 -10.10 11.59
C ALA A 154 -5.57 -9.72 10.54
N PHE A 155 -5.12 -10.69 9.74
CA PHE A 155 -4.25 -10.47 8.58
C PHE A 155 -4.88 -9.48 7.61
N ALA A 156 -6.11 -9.75 7.16
CA ALA A 156 -6.79 -8.93 6.15
C ALA A 156 -7.04 -7.49 6.63
N MET A 157 -7.49 -7.32 7.87
CA MET A 157 -7.71 -5.99 8.45
C MET A 157 -6.41 -5.20 8.60
N GLY A 158 -5.36 -5.85 9.10
CA GLY A 158 -4.05 -5.22 9.32
C GLY A 158 -3.35 -4.87 8.02
N ASN A 159 -3.27 -5.81 7.09
CA ASN A 159 -2.64 -5.62 5.79
C ASN A 159 -3.33 -4.51 4.99
N ALA A 160 -4.66 -4.60 4.84
CA ALA A 160 -5.46 -3.55 4.21
C ALA A 160 -5.23 -2.17 4.84
N ALA A 161 -5.19 -2.08 6.18
CA ALA A 161 -4.98 -0.79 6.85
C ALA A 161 -3.61 -0.18 6.52
N LEU A 162 -2.56 -1.00 6.54
CA LEU A 162 -1.19 -0.56 6.28
C LEU A 162 -1.03 -0.14 4.82
N GLU A 163 -1.46 -0.96 3.86
CA GLU A 163 -1.33 -0.64 2.44
C GLU A 163 -2.20 0.55 2.03
N GLU A 164 -3.46 0.62 2.49
CA GLU A 164 -4.32 1.75 2.16
C GLU A 164 -3.78 3.08 2.73
N ALA A 165 -3.21 3.07 3.94
CA ALA A 165 -2.57 4.24 4.51
C ALA A 165 -1.41 4.76 3.63
N ILE A 166 -0.61 3.86 3.06
CA ILE A 166 0.51 4.21 2.18
C ILE A 166 0.02 4.76 0.85
N PHE A 167 -0.80 3.99 0.14
CA PHE A 167 -1.11 4.29 -1.26
C PHE A 167 -2.27 5.28 -1.40
N ARG A 168 -3.34 5.12 -0.63
CA ARG A 168 -4.58 5.93 -0.74
C ARG A 168 -4.60 7.09 0.25
N GLY A 169 -3.86 6.95 1.34
CA GLY A 169 -3.55 8.02 2.29
C GLY A 169 -2.42 8.90 1.77
N ILE A 170 -1.18 8.52 2.05
CA ILE A 170 0.01 9.37 1.87
C ILE A 170 0.30 9.67 0.40
N MET A 171 0.40 8.64 -0.45
CA MET A 171 0.82 8.82 -1.84
C MET A 171 -0.24 9.50 -2.70
N MET A 172 -1.50 9.07 -2.60
CA MET A 172 -2.59 9.67 -3.39
C MET A 172 -2.87 11.12 -2.98
N ASP A 173 -2.76 11.47 -1.69
CA ASP A 173 -2.92 12.87 -1.23
C ASP A 173 -1.78 13.77 -1.75
N ALA A 174 -0.55 13.25 -1.76
CA ALA A 174 0.58 13.94 -2.38
C ALA A 174 0.36 14.14 -3.88
N LEU A 175 -0.04 13.10 -4.61
CA LEU A 175 -0.35 13.18 -6.04
C LEU A 175 -1.49 14.17 -6.34
N ASP A 176 -2.54 14.19 -5.52
CA ASP A 176 -3.64 15.15 -5.62
C ASP A 176 -3.16 16.59 -5.44
N SER A 177 -2.20 16.82 -4.55
CA SER A 177 -1.61 18.15 -4.36
C SER A 177 -0.75 18.61 -5.55
N ALA A 178 -0.17 17.67 -6.29
CA ALA A 178 0.69 17.95 -7.44
C ALA A 178 -0.10 18.17 -8.74
N PHE A 179 -1.14 17.38 -8.96
CA PHE A 179 -1.85 17.30 -10.24
C PHE A 179 -3.34 17.67 -10.17
N GLY A 180 -3.82 18.00 -8.97
CA GLY A 180 -5.24 18.15 -8.67
C GLY A 180 -5.94 16.79 -8.44
N PRO A 181 -7.18 16.83 -7.90
CA PRO A 181 -7.97 15.63 -7.66
C PRO A 181 -8.45 15.05 -9.01
N GLY A 182 -7.77 14.02 -9.51
CA GLY A 182 -8.10 13.44 -10.81
C GLY A 182 -7.65 11.99 -11.01
N ASN A 183 -7.78 11.52 -12.25
CA ASN A 183 -7.40 10.17 -12.65
C ASN A 183 -5.88 9.96 -12.65
N THR A 184 -5.08 11.01 -12.86
CA THR A 184 -3.62 10.93 -12.80
C THR A 184 -3.13 10.40 -11.45
N ALA A 185 -3.67 10.93 -10.35
CA ALA A 185 -3.34 10.45 -9.01
C ALA A 185 -3.75 8.98 -8.82
N VAL A 186 -4.93 8.59 -9.31
CA VAL A 186 -5.43 7.20 -9.24
C VAL A 186 -4.54 6.24 -10.01
N VAL A 187 -4.11 6.61 -11.22
CA VAL A 187 -3.26 5.77 -12.08
C VAL A 187 -1.86 5.62 -11.49
N LEU A 188 -1.24 6.72 -11.05
CA LEU A 188 0.13 6.69 -10.53
C LEU A 188 0.23 5.93 -9.20
N GLN A 189 -0.73 6.10 -8.29
CA GLN A 189 -0.74 5.30 -7.05
C GLN A 189 -1.01 3.82 -7.34
N ALA A 190 -1.86 3.50 -8.32
CA ALA A 190 -2.15 2.12 -8.69
C ALA A 190 -0.93 1.43 -9.32
N ALA A 191 -0.16 2.16 -10.14
CA ALA A 191 1.10 1.66 -10.70
C ALA A 191 2.12 1.38 -9.60
N SER A 192 2.30 2.31 -8.65
CA SER A 192 3.21 2.10 -7.51
C SER A 192 2.77 0.94 -6.61
N PHE A 193 1.45 0.81 -6.35
CA PHE A 193 0.87 -0.32 -5.64
C PHE A 193 1.18 -1.66 -6.33
N ALA A 194 1.05 -1.70 -7.66
CA ALA A 194 1.38 -2.89 -8.44
C ALA A 194 2.88 -3.24 -8.38
N PHE A 195 3.76 -2.24 -8.41
CA PHE A 195 5.20 -2.46 -8.30
C PHE A 195 5.61 -3.07 -6.95
N LEU A 196 4.97 -2.68 -5.84
CA LEU A 196 5.14 -3.35 -4.55
C LEU A 196 4.84 -4.86 -4.63
N HIS A 197 3.87 -5.24 -5.45
CA HIS A 197 3.43 -6.62 -5.57
C HIS A 197 4.24 -7.46 -6.56
N TYR A 198 5.06 -6.83 -7.41
CA TYR A 198 5.76 -7.53 -8.48
C TYR A 198 6.71 -8.63 -7.99
N VAL A 199 7.51 -8.33 -6.95
CA VAL A 199 8.53 -9.27 -6.43
C VAL A 199 8.03 -10.04 -5.21
N THR A 200 7.47 -9.33 -4.22
CA THR A 200 7.23 -9.87 -2.87
C THR A 200 5.76 -9.97 -2.47
N GLY A 201 4.84 -9.33 -3.21
CA GLY A 201 3.42 -9.33 -2.86
C GLY A 201 2.65 -10.55 -3.36
N PHE A 202 1.33 -10.48 -3.24
CA PHE A 202 0.41 -11.48 -3.77
C PHE A 202 -0.77 -10.78 -4.45
N PRO A 203 -1.12 -11.13 -5.71
CA PRO A 203 -0.38 -11.97 -6.65
C PRO A 203 0.94 -11.30 -7.11
N ARG A 204 1.97 -12.11 -7.42
CA ARG A 204 3.30 -11.64 -7.89
C ARG A 204 3.57 -11.90 -9.37
N GLY A 205 4.66 -11.35 -9.89
CA GLY A 205 5.09 -11.48 -11.27
C GLY A 205 4.25 -10.65 -12.26
N GLY A 206 4.36 -10.93 -13.56
CA GLY A 206 3.68 -10.14 -14.60
C GLY A 206 2.15 -10.14 -14.50
N TRP A 207 1.54 -11.31 -14.26
CA TRP A 207 0.10 -11.41 -14.01
C TRP A 207 -0.30 -10.70 -12.72
N GLY A 208 0.52 -10.86 -11.66
CA GLY A 208 0.29 -10.18 -10.40
C GLY A 208 0.31 -8.66 -10.53
N LEU A 209 1.28 -8.11 -11.28
CA LEU A 209 1.37 -6.69 -11.61
C LEU A 209 0.11 -6.19 -12.30
N ALA A 210 -0.38 -6.90 -13.33
CA ALA A 210 -1.59 -6.50 -14.05
C ALA A 210 -2.83 -6.52 -13.15
N MET A 211 -3.02 -7.59 -12.38
CA MET A 211 -4.15 -7.72 -11.46
C MET A 211 -4.14 -6.67 -10.36
N THR A 212 -3.00 -6.46 -9.72
CA THR A 212 -2.84 -5.48 -8.63
C THR A 212 -2.91 -4.04 -9.14
N PHE A 213 -2.50 -3.77 -10.39
CA PHE A 213 -2.72 -2.48 -11.02
C PHE A 213 -4.21 -2.20 -11.20
N ILE A 214 -4.96 -3.12 -11.82
CA ILE A 214 -6.42 -2.98 -12.01
C ILE A 214 -7.12 -2.83 -10.66
N TYR A 215 -6.78 -3.69 -9.72
CA TYR A 215 -7.30 -3.62 -8.36
C TYR A 215 -6.98 -2.27 -7.71
N GLY A 216 -5.77 -1.77 -7.93
CA GLY A 216 -5.35 -0.49 -7.40
C GLY A 216 -6.10 0.71 -8.00
N LEU A 217 -6.51 0.61 -9.26
CA LEU A 217 -7.42 1.58 -9.90
C LEU A 217 -8.82 1.53 -9.28
N MET A 218 -9.33 0.33 -8.97
CA MET A 218 -10.64 0.15 -8.33
C MET A 218 -10.64 0.78 -6.93
N LEU A 219 -9.65 0.46 -6.09
CA LEU A 219 -9.54 1.03 -4.75
C LEU A 219 -9.32 2.56 -4.77
N GLY A 220 -8.48 3.06 -5.68
CA GLY A 220 -8.28 4.51 -5.84
C GLY A 220 -9.56 5.25 -6.25
N THR A 221 -10.35 4.64 -7.14
CA THR A 221 -11.67 5.14 -7.53
C THR A 221 -12.65 5.13 -6.36
N ILE A 222 -12.69 4.05 -5.57
CA ILE A 222 -13.54 3.96 -4.38
C ILE A 222 -13.15 5.04 -3.37
N ARG A 223 -11.86 5.20 -3.05
CA ARG A 223 -11.35 6.28 -2.17
C ARG A 223 -11.85 7.63 -2.64
N ARG A 224 -11.71 7.94 -3.94
CA ARG A 224 -12.11 9.22 -4.52
C ARG A 224 -13.61 9.47 -4.34
N ARG A 225 -14.45 8.49 -4.69
CA ARG A 225 -15.91 8.63 -4.63
C ARG A 225 -16.43 8.67 -3.19
N ALA A 226 -15.86 7.85 -2.32
CA ALA A 226 -16.20 7.83 -0.90
C ALA A 226 -15.66 9.05 -0.15
N GLN A 227 -14.63 9.74 -0.66
CA GLN A 227 -13.93 10.83 0.03
C GLN A 227 -13.40 10.42 1.41
N GLY A 228 -12.92 9.18 1.54
CA GLY A 228 -12.36 8.64 2.77
C GLY A 228 -11.82 7.23 2.61
N MET A 229 -11.31 6.70 3.72
CA MET A 229 -10.51 5.47 3.76
C MET A 229 -11.34 4.22 4.11
N LEU A 230 -12.53 4.38 4.69
CA LEU A 230 -13.30 3.22 5.17
C LEU A 230 -13.76 2.32 4.01
N ALA A 231 -14.31 2.90 2.94
CA ALA A 231 -14.79 2.14 1.79
C ALA A 231 -13.67 1.35 1.07
N PRO A 232 -12.53 1.96 0.67
CA PRO A 232 -11.46 1.19 0.02
C PRO A 232 -10.84 0.17 0.98
N TRP A 233 -10.75 0.46 2.30
CA TRP A 233 -10.29 -0.51 3.29
C TRP A 233 -11.22 -1.74 3.38
N LEU A 234 -12.54 -1.55 3.42
CA LEU A 234 -13.50 -2.67 3.42
C LEU A 234 -13.37 -3.54 2.16
N ALA A 235 -13.20 -2.91 0.99
CA ALA A 235 -12.97 -3.63 -0.25
C ALA A 235 -11.65 -4.42 -0.20
N HIS A 236 -10.60 -3.80 0.34
CA HIS A 236 -9.29 -4.42 0.55
C HIS A 236 -9.35 -5.65 1.45
N VAL A 237 -9.99 -5.54 2.62
CA VAL A 237 -10.21 -6.66 3.54
C VAL A 237 -10.85 -7.86 2.83
N GLY A 238 -11.84 -7.63 1.96
CA GLY A 238 -12.50 -8.72 1.22
C GLY A 238 -11.56 -9.48 0.26
N ALA A 239 -10.67 -8.78 -0.43
CA ALA A 239 -9.66 -9.42 -1.27
C ALA A 239 -8.65 -10.21 -0.41
N ASP A 240 -8.17 -9.63 0.69
CA ASP A 240 -7.18 -10.27 1.56
C ASP A 240 -7.74 -11.52 2.27
N ILE A 241 -9.04 -11.53 2.61
CA ILE A 241 -9.72 -12.74 3.07
C ILE A 241 -9.66 -13.84 2.00
N THR A 242 -9.87 -13.48 0.73
CA THR A 242 -9.79 -14.45 -0.38
C THR A 242 -8.37 -15.00 -0.54
N ILE A 243 -7.36 -14.12 -0.48
CA ILE A 243 -5.94 -14.53 -0.50
C ILE A 243 -5.65 -15.51 0.63
N PHE A 244 -6.03 -15.16 1.86
CA PHE A 244 -5.82 -16.01 3.02
C PHE A 244 -6.54 -17.36 2.86
N ALA A 245 -7.78 -17.37 2.37
CA ALA A 245 -8.55 -18.59 2.14
C ALA A 245 -7.87 -19.52 1.11
N ILE A 246 -7.33 -18.97 0.01
CA ILE A 246 -6.55 -19.74 -0.96
C ILE A 246 -5.33 -20.38 -0.28
N LEU A 247 -4.57 -19.61 0.49
CA LEU A 247 -3.37 -20.12 1.16
C LEU A 247 -3.70 -21.17 2.24
N ALA A 248 -4.74 -20.91 3.04
CA ALA A 248 -5.23 -21.82 4.06
C ALA A 248 -5.68 -23.15 3.44
N TRP A 249 -6.44 -23.11 2.35
CA TRP A 249 -6.90 -24.31 1.63
C TRP A 249 -5.73 -25.22 1.24
N ILE A 250 -4.62 -24.65 0.75
CA ILE A 250 -3.43 -25.42 0.33
C ILE A 250 -2.80 -26.18 1.49
N VAL A 251 -2.79 -25.61 2.70
CA VAL A 251 -2.17 -26.22 3.88
C VAL A 251 -3.05 -27.32 4.49
N LEU A 252 -4.35 -27.31 4.19
CA LEU A 252 -5.32 -28.26 4.75
C LEU A 252 -5.55 -29.51 3.86
N GLN A 253 -4.93 -29.54 2.67
CA GLN A 253 -4.89 -30.71 1.80
C GLN A 253 -3.65 -31.54 2.12
#